data_AF-A0A0N8PRL0-F1
#
_entry.id   AF-A0A0N8PRL0-F1
#
_cell.length_a   1.000
_cell.length_b   1.000
_cell.length_c   1.000
_cell.angle_alpha   90.00
_cell.angle_beta   90.00
_cell.angle_gamma   90.00
#
_symmetry.space_group_name_H-M   'P 1'
#
loop_
_entity.id
_entity.type
_entity.pdbx_description
1 polymer ?
#
loop_
_entity_poly.entity_id
_entity_poly.type
_entity_poly.pdbx_seq_one_letter_code
_entity_poly.pdbx_strand_id
1 'polypeptide(L)'
;MFGDWGSVNADGSNAPQASIMRLIASSGARFALTTGDNGYPSGRQANYGDLVQRGQDISAVFGPKFWAVAGAAVPLFPAIGNHGLGSTTPNHPHLLNWPQDHAVALSGGRYAKETYCCLKGTSSASYASAWYAFDAGVARFYVLHAAWSETNVGHSDEYGVDYAYHWASNTAQYRWLAADLAAHPGGLKFAFLHYPFYSDNPTEGQNTYLQGADRLEGLLSRNGVSIAFSGHAHMYQRNVKPNSHSLITYLTGGGGAKVEPIAGFGCGPLDAYGIGWSYSANNGRGKGSACGAAPAPTSDTQVFHFLLVTVKGTRVTVKPINALGKSFDVQTYEFGGAGDTQPPIVPAPPSAVAVGAGRVELAWPATSDDVGVAGYTLYRDGVAYKDLSAETLQFVDAEVVPDTLYRYALVAFDAAGNRSERSEWLDVHTPPDTTPPDAPASLSVAMAPQGADLRWAASNDDVGVTGYVLLRDGAELARLARGELRYLDTTVHAASTYRYRVLAVDRAGNRSAPSPEAVLRTPAALPPPVQYVPVARR
;
A
#
# COMPACT_ATOMS: atom_id res chain seq x y z
N MET A 1 2.37 3.31 -23.56
CA MET A 1 1.58 2.82 -22.41
C MET A 1 0.39 2.03 -22.91
N PHE A 2 0.07 0.91 -22.28
CA PHE A 2 -1.18 0.17 -22.47
C PHE A 2 -1.39 -0.78 -21.28
N GLY A 3 -2.62 -1.08 -20.92
CA GLY A 3 -2.96 -2.06 -19.87
C GLY A 3 -3.89 -3.14 -20.39
N ASP A 4 -4.06 -4.21 -19.61
CA ASP A 4 -5.22 -5.09 -19.73
C ASP A 4 -5.27 -5.74 -21.12
N TRP A 5 -4.18 -6.41 -21.47
CA TRP A 5 -3.94 -6.99 -22.79
C TRP A 5 -3.62 -8.47 -22.65
N GLY A 6 -3.71 -9.22 -23.75
CA GLY A 6 -3.46 -10.66 -23.74
C GLY A 6 -4.72 -11.51 -23.71
N SER A 7 -5.90 -10.92 -23.88
CA SER A 7 -7.17 -11.65 -24.02
C SER A 7 -7.45 -11.99 -25.48
N VAL A 8 -7.99 -13.17 -25.75
CA VAL A 8 -8.33 -13.65 -27.10
C VAL A 8 -9.73 -14.24 -27.16
N ASN A 9 -10.32 -14.19 -28.35
CA ASN A 9 -11.55 -14.90 -28.68
C ASN A 9 -11.33 -16.43 -28.66
N ALA A 10 -12.43 -17.17 -28.78
CA ALA A 10 -12.42 -18.64 -28.83
C ALA A 10 -11.50 -19.24 -29.92
N ASP A 11 -11.31 -18.51 -31.02
CA ASP A 11 -10.45 -18.89 -32.13
C ASP A 11 -8.98 -18.42 -31.97
N GLY A 12 -8.64 -17.83 -30.82
CA GLY A 12 -7.31 -17.28 -30.52
C GLY A 12 -7.01 -15.97 -31.24
N SER A 13 -8.02 -15.28 -31.80
CA SER A 13 -7.87 -13.98 -32.44
C SER A 13 -8.27 -12.83 -31.52
N ASN A 14 -7.67 -11.66 -31.74
CA ASN A 14 -8.14 -10.39 -31.21
C ASN A 14 -7.66 -9.27 -32.16
N ALA A 15 -8.48 -8.94 -33.17
CA ALA A 15 -8.07 -8.02 -34.23
C ALA A 15 -7.80 -6.58 -33.74
N PRO A 16 -8.57 -6.01 -32.81
CA PRO A 16 -8.24 -4.72 -32.18
C PRO A 16 -6.88 -4.75 -31.47
N GLN A 17 -6.62 -5.75 -30.63
CA GLN A 17 -5.33 -5.89 -29.94
C GLN A 17 -4.18 -6.07 -30.93
N ALA A 18 -4.31 -6.93 -31.94
CA ALA A 18 -3.29 -7.12 -32.97
C ALA A 18 -2.98 -5.81 -33.72
N SER A 19 -4.00 -4.97 -33.95
CA SER A 19 -3.83 -3.65 -34.56
C SER A 19 -3.07 -2.70 -33.64
N ILE A 20 -3.38 -2.69 -32.33
CA ILE A 20 -2.64 -1.90 -31.33
C ILE A 20 -1.17 -2.32 -31.28
N MET A 21 -0.89 -3.63 -31.17
CA MET A 21 0.49 -4.12 -31.08
C MET A 21 1.32 -3.75 -32.33
N ARG A 22 0.72 -3.83 -33.53
CA ARG A 22 1.34 -3.35 -34.76
C ARG A 22 1.65 -1.85 -34.71
N LEU A 23 0.70 -1.04 -34.23
CA LEU A 23 0.86 0.42 -34.11
C LEU A 23 1.93 0.81 -33.07
N ILE A 24 2.03 0.07 -31.96
CA ILE A 24 3.09 0.26 -30.97
C ILE A 24 4.45 -0.04 -31.61
N ALA A 25 4.58 -1.18 -32.30
CA ALA A 25 5.83 -1.58 -32.95
C ALA A 25 6.31 -0.57 -34.01
N SER A 26 5.40 0.13 -34.68
CA SER A 26 5.73 1.17 -35.67
C SER A 26 5.71 2.61 -35.12
N SER A 27 5.46 2.81 -33.82
CA SER A 27 5.30 4.14 -33.24
C SER A 27 6.60 4.94 -33.08
N GLY A 28 7.76 4.27 -33.14
CA GLY A 28 9.05 4.86 -32.80
C GLY A 28 9.29 5.05 -31.29
N ALA A 29 8.43 4.47 -30.43
CA ALA A 29 8.63 4.48 -28.99
C ALA A 29 9.95 3.80 -28.60
N ARG A 30 10.69 4.42 -27.67
CA ARG A 30 11.98 3.89 -27.18
C ARG A 30 11.82 2.67 -26.26
N PHE A 31 10.68 2.60 -25.58
CA PHE A 31 10.27 1.52 -24.69
C PHE A 31 8.76 1.60 -24.51
N ALA A 32 8.20 0.52 -23.99
CA ALA A 32 6.82 0.44 -23.57
C ALA A 32 6.77 0.15 -22.07
N LEU A 33 5.74 0.67 -21.41
CA LEU A 33 5.37 0.28 -20.07
C LEU A 33 3.93 -0.24 -20.13
N THR A 34 3.59 -1.17 -19.25
CA THR A 34 2.21 -1.64 -19.09
C THR A 34 1.67 -1.32 -17.70
N THR A 35 0.38 -1.04 -17.62
CA THR A 35 -0.35 -0.84 -16.35
C THR A 35 -0.95 -2.15 -15.85
N GLY A 36 -0.35 -3.28 -16.22
CA GLY A 36 -0.75 -4.59 -15.73
C GLY A 36 -1.79 -5.32 -16.57
N ASP A 37 -2.45 -6.23 -15.86
CA ASP A 37 -3.23 -7.40 -16.28
C ASP A 37 -2.54 -8.42 -17.19
N ASN A 38 -1.56 -9.10 -16.58
CA ASN A 38 -0.50 -9.83 -17.28
C ASN A 38 -0.86 -11.25 -17.72
N GLY A 39 -1.87 -11.33 -18.58
CA GLY A 39 -2.19 -12.50 -19.40
C GLY A 39 -3.46 -13.21 -18.96
N TYR A 40 -4.44 -13.29 -19.86
CA TYR A 40 -5.77 -13.83 -19.55
C TYR A 40 -5.89 -15.33 -19.82
N PRO A 41 -6.72 -16.04 -19.03
CA PRO A 41 -7.50 -15.52 -17.90
C PRO A 41 -6.78 -15.57 -16.55
N SER A 42 -5.53 -16.02 -16.48
CA SER A 42 -4.95 -16.48 -15.19
C SER A 42 -3.46 -16.23 -14.97
N GLY A 43 -2.78 -15.54 -15.88
CA GLY A 43 -1.35 -15.25 -15.78
C GLY A 43 -0.46 -16.50 -15.77
N ARG A 44 -0.98 -17.65 -16.20
CA ARG A 44 -0.23 -18.91 -16.31
C ARG A 44 0.63 -18.89 -17.57
N GLN A 45 1.68 -19.71 -17.61
CA GLN A 45 2.59 -19.77 -18.77
C GLN A 45 1.85 -20.02 -20.09
N ALA A 46 0.76 -20.78 -20.09
CA ALA A 46 -0.07 -20.98 -21.28
C ALA A 46 -0.63 -19.66 -21.85
N ASN A 47 -1.00 -18.69 -21.01
CA ASN A 47 -1.54 -17.40 -21.46
C ASN A 47 -0.47 -16.55 -22.20
N TYR A 48 0.80 -16.81 -21.93
CA TYR A 48 1.95 -16.19 -22.59
C TYR A 48 2.42 -16.93 -23.84
N GLY A 49 2.01 -18.18 -23.99
CA GLY A 49 2.08 -18.88 -25.26
C GLY A 49 3.25 -19.82 -25.41
N ASP A 50 3.05 -20.74 -26.34
CA ASP A 50 4.08 -21.40 -27.13
C ASP A 50 3.58 -21.46 -28.60
N LEU A 51 4.42 -21.91 -29.54
CA LEU A 51 4.05 -21.99 -30.96
C LEU A 51 3.04 -23.11 -31.29
N VAL A 52 2.57 -23.90 -30.30
CA VAL A 52 1.76 -25.11 -30.52
C VAL A 52 0.34 -25.06 -29.95
N GLN A 53 0.02 -24.07 -29.10
CA GLN A 53 -1.32 -23.87 -28.55
C GLN A 53 -2.38 -23.47 -29.61
N ARG A 54 -3.66 -23.80 -29.35
CA ARG A 54 -4.80 -23.52 -30.23
C ARG A 54 -6.02 -23.03 -29.42
N GLY A 55 -6.93 -22.28 -30.04
CA GLY A 55 -8.14 -21.77 -29.38
C GLY A 55 -7.87 -20.62 -28.40
N GLN A 56 -8.64 -20.52 -27.30
CA GLN A 56 -8.43 -19.50 -26.24
C GLN A 56 -7.07 -19.61 -25.54
N ASP A 57 -6.39 -20.76 -25.69
CA ASP A 57 -5.07 -20.97 -25.14
C ASP A 57 -3.96 -20.36 -26.02
N ILE A 58 -4.26 -19.80 -27.20
CA ILE A 58 -3.25 -19.07 -27.99
C ILE A 58 -2.89 -17.77 -27.29
N SER A 59 -1.59 -17.56 -27.07
CA SER A 59 -1.16 -16.30 -26.48
C SER A 59 -1.32 -15.10 -27.41
N ALA A 60 -1.99 -14.10 -26.87
CA ALA A 60 -2.01 -12.75 -27.37
C ALA A 60 -0.80 -11.89 -26.92
N VAL A 61 0.05 -12.44 -26.05
CA VAL A 61 1.25 -11.79 -25.51
C VAL A 61 2.47 -12.04 -26.39
N PHE A 62 2.71 -13.28 -26.85
CA PHE A 62 3.86 -13.60 -27.73
C PHE A 62 3.45 -14.21 -29.09
N GLY A 63 2.16 -14.31 -29.38
CA GLY A 63 1.68 -14.89 -30.64
C GLY A 63 2.11 -14.09 -31.88
N PRO A 64 2.47 -14.76 -33.00
CA PRO A 64 2.99 -14.10 -34.21
C PRO A 64 1.99 -13.16 -34.89
N LYS A 65 0.67 -13.36 -34.65
CA LYS A 65 -0.38 -12.44 -35.14
C LYS A 65 -0.31 -11.06 -34.50
N PHE A 66 0.32 -10.95 -33.32
CA PHE A 66 0.40 -9.72 -32.53
C PHE A 66 1.74 -8.99 -32.71
N TRP A 67 2.79 -9.71 -33.09
CA TRP A 67 4.14 -9.16 -33.35
C TRP A 67 4.52 -9.25 -34.82
N ALA A 68 3.72 -8.61 -35.68
CA ALA A 68 3.82 -8.74 -37.14
C ALA A 68 5.08 -8.08 -37.77
N VAL A 69 5.86 -7.32 -36.99
CA VAL A 69 7.05 -6.60 -37.49
C VAL A 69 8.30 -7.36 -37.04
N ALA A 70 8.81 -8.24 -37.90
CA ALA A 70 10.03 -8.99 -37.63
C ALA A 70 11.23 -8.05 -37.37
N GLY A 71 12.00 -8.34 -36.32
CA GLY A 71 13.21 -7.56 -35.96
C GLY A 71 12.94 -6.28 -35.17
N ALA A 72 11.69 -5.85 -34.98
CA ALA A 72 11.37 -4.76 -34.06
C ALA A 72 11.36 -5.27 -32.62
N ALA A 73 12.15 -4.65 -31.75
CA ALA A 73 12.16 -4.91 -30.32
C ALA A 73 11.91 -3.60 -29.57
N VAL A 74 10.85 -3.56 -28.77
CA VAL A 74 10.55 -2.45 -27.86
C VAL A 74 10.73 -2.99 -26.44
N PRO A 75 11.72 -2.51 -25.66
CA PRO A 75 11.87 -2.88 -24.26
C PRO A 75 10.55 -2.67 -23.50
N LEU A 76 10.16 -3.63 -22.66
CA LEU A 76 8.90 -3.59 -21.92
C LEU A 76 9.16 -3.55 -20.40
N PHE A 77 8.50 -2.62 -19.73
CA PHE A 77 8.52 -2.45 -18.27
C PHE A 77 7.11 -2.67 -17.71
N PRO A 78 6.76 -3.87 -17.27
CA PRO A 78 5.39 -4.19 -16.87
C PRO A 78 5.15 -3.90 -15.38
N ALA A 79 4.03 -3.25 -15.07
CA ALA A 79 3.41 -3.34 -13.74
C ALA A 79 2.72 -4.70 -13.59
N ILE A 80 2.55 -5.19 -12.36
CA ILE A 80 1.78 -6.42 -12.10
C ILE A 80 0.27 -6.11 -11.96
N GLY A 81 -0.60 -6.94 -12.53
CA GLY A 81 -2.06 -6.85 -12.37
C GLY A 81 -2.68 -8.11 -11.75
N ASN A 82 -3.97 -8.06 -11.39
CA ASN A 82 -4.67 -9.10 -10.63
C ASN A 82 -4.66 -10.45 -11.36
N HIS A 83 -4.84 -10.47 -12.68
CA HIS A 83 -4.77 -11.72 -13.45
C HIS A 83 -3.37 -12.33 -13.49
N GLY A 84 -2.33 -11.52 -13.30
CA GLY A 84 -0.94 -12.00 -13.25
C GLY A 84 -0.55 -12.64 -11.92
N LEU A 85 -1.19 -12.24 -10.81
CA LEU A 85 -0.76 -12.57 -9.44
C LEU A 85 -1.05 -14.02 -9.04
N GLY A 86 -2.24 -14.53 -9.35
CA GLY A 86 -2.68 -15.86 -8.91
C GLY A 86 -1.96 -17.05 -9.55
N SER A 87 -0.90 -16.81 -10.32
CA SER A 87 -0.19 -17.83 -11.07
C SER A 87 0.60 -18.77 -10.13
N THR A 88 0.22 -20.04 -10.13
CA THR A 88 0.88 -21.08 -9.32
C THR A 88 2.16 -21.62 -9.94
N THR A 89 2.53 -21.16 -11.13
CA THR A 89 3.76 -21.61 -11.81
C THR A 89 5.00 -21.33 -10.92
N PRO A 90 5.94 -22.28 -10.77
CA PRO A 90 7.04 -22.18 -9.81
C PRO A 90 7.81 -20.86 -9.85
N ASN A 91 8.16 -20.38 -11.05
CA ASN A 91 8.98 -19.18 -11.26
C ASN A 91 8.17 -17.90 -11.58
N HIS A 92 6.84 -17.96 -11.51
CA HIS A 92 5.89 -16.87 -11.81
C HIS A 92 6.10 -16.19 -13.19
N PRO A 93 5.21 -16.37 -14.18
CA PRO A 93 5.46 -15.95 -15.57
C PRO A 93 5.77 -14.45 -15.74
N HIS A 94 5.15 -13.58 -14.94
CA HIS A 94 5.50 -12.14 -14.92
C HIS A 94 7.00 -11.91 -14.69
N LEU A 95 7.59 -12.58 -13.68
CA LEU A 95 8.99 -12.39 -13.32
C LEU A 95 9.95 -12.99 -14.35
N LEU A 96 9.56 -14.12 -14.94
CA LEU A 96 10.36 -14.84 -15.95
C LEU A 96 10.41 -14.12 -17.30
N ASN A 97 9.25 -13.67 -17.77
CA ASN A 97 9.11 -13.20 -19.15
C ASN A 97 9.61 -11.76 -19.34
N TRP A 98 9.71 -10.99 -18.26
CA TRP A 98 10.14 -9.59 -18.30
C TRP A 98 11.11 -9.26 -17.16
N PRO A 99 12.31 -9.85 -17.13
CA PRO A 99 13.29 -9.59 -16.07
C PRO A 99 13.65 -8.09 -16.01
N GLN A 100 13.70 -7.54 -14.79
CA GLN A 100 13.94 -6.11 -14.54
C GLN A 100 15.19 -5.86 -13.68
N ASP A 101 16.13 -6.81 -13.65
CA ASP A 101 17.26 -6.85 -12.72
C ASP A 101 18.04 -5.53 -12.63
N HIS A 102 18.26 -4.88 -13.78
CA HIS A 102 18.98 -3.60 -13.83
C HIS A 102 18.20 -2.45 -13.19
N ALA A 103 16.92 -2.29 -13.52
CA ALA A 103 16.08 -1.24 -12.93
C ALA A 103 15.93 -1.46 -11.42
N VAL A 104 15.70 -2.71 -11.02
CA VAL A 104 15.58 -3.13 -9.62
C VAL A 104 16.86 -2.84 -8.84
N ALA A 105 18.02 -3.19 -9.40
CA ALA A 105 19.31 -2.93 -8.76
C ALA A 105 19.60 -1.43 -8.59
N LEU A 106 19.28 -0.61 -9.60
CA LEU A 106 19.53 0.84 -9.57
C LEU A 106 18.57 1.59 -8.65
N SER A 107 17.31 1.15 -8.56
CA SER A 107 16.32 1.81 -7.70
C SER A 107 16.25 1.23 -6.30
N GLY A 108 16.96 0.13 -6.01
CA GLY A 108 16.74 -0.65 -4.78
C GLY A 108 15.31 -1.22 -4.69
N GLY A 109 14.69 -1.48 -5.85
CA GLY A 109 13.33 -2.00 -5.95
C GLY A 109 13.23 -3.48 -5.55
N ARG A 110 12.10 -4.11 -5.89
CA ARG A 110 11.86 -5.53 -5.67
C ARG A 110 11.21 -6.18 -6.88
N TYR A 111 11.74 -7.34 -7.26
CA TYR A 111 11.24 -8.15 -8.36
C TYR A 111 11.47 -9.63 -8.06
N ALA A 112 10.62 -10.21 -7.23
CA ALA A 112 10.82 -11.54 -6.66
C ALA A 112 9.50 -12.25 -6.38
N LYS A 113 9.52 -13.59 -6.32
CA LYS A 113 8.38 -14.39 -5.86
C LYS A 113 8.49 -14.60 -4.36
N GLU A 114 7.43 -14.30 -3.63
CA GLU A 114 7.47 -14.19 -2.17
C GLU A 114 6.22 -14.76 -1.53
N THR A 115 6.36 -15.24 -0.31
CA THR A 115 5.22 -15.75 0.46
C THR A 115 4.60 -14.62 1.27
N TYR A 116 3.32 -14.40 1.00
CA TYR A 116 2.43 -13.53 1.74
C TYR A 116 1.57 -14.39 2.65
N CYS A 117 1.44 -13.99 3.92
CA CYS A 117 0.58 -14.73 4.83
C CYS A 117 -0.18 -13.82 5.76
N CYS A 118 -1.49 -14.03 5.63
CA CYS A 118 -2.45 -14.10 6.70
C CYS A 118 -2.90 -12.78 7.31
N LEU A 119 -2.43 -11.65 6.77
CA LEU A 119 -3.10 -10.38 6.99
C LEU A 119 -4.54 -10.45 6.49
N LYS A 120 -5.46 -9.83 7.24
CA LYS A 120 -6.89 -9.76 6.91
C LYS A 120 -7.58 -11.13 6.74
N GLY A 121 -7.02 -12.21 7.30
CA GLY A 121 -7.59 -13.56 7.19
C GLY A 121 -7.32 -14.24 5.85
N THR A 122 -6.35 -13.74 5.08
CA THR A 122 -5.90 -14.41 3.85
C THR A 122 -5.25 -15.76 4.14
N SER A 123 -5.29 -16.66 3.16
CA SER A 123 -4.48 -17.88 3.21
C SER A 123 -3.04 -17.57 2.81
N SER A 124 -2.09 -18.33 3.35
CA SER A 124 -0.68 -18.25 2.93
C SER A 124 -0.56 -18.61 1.45
N ALA A 125 0.05 -17.73 0.66
CA ALA A 125 0.23 -17.90 -0.77
C ALA A 125 1.50 -17.22 -1.25
N SER A 126 2.08 -17.70 -2.35
CA SER A 126 3.26 -17.08 -2.95
C SER A 126 2.92 -16.28 -4.21
N TYR A 127 3.15 -14.97 -4.16
CA TYR A 127 2.86 -14.02 -5.22
C TYR A 127 4.16 -13.37 -5.73
N ALA A 128 4.11 -12.80 -6.94
CA ALA A 128 5.18 -11.91 -7.37
C ALA A 128 5.05 -10.54 -6.69
N SER A 129 6.19 -10.03 -6.24
CA SER A 129 6.42 -8.67 -5.78
C SER A 129 7.16 -7.92 -6.88
N ALA A 130 6.54 -6.90 -7.46
CA ALA A 130 7.11 -6.18 -8.61
C ALA A 130 6.94 -4.66 -8.45
N TRP A 131 7.96 -4.00 -7.92
CA TRP A 131 8.05 -2.54 -7.89
C TRP A 131 9.49 -2.08 -8.08
N TYR A 132 9.70 -1.08 -8.92
CA TYR A 132 11.03 -0.58 -9.25
C TYR A 132 10.91 0.80 -9.89
N ALA A 133 12.04 1.48 -10.03
CA ALA A 133 12.12 2.73 -10.76
C ALA A 133 13.26 2.69 -11.78
N PHE A 134 13.16 3.54 -12.80
CA PHE A 134 14.27 3.76 -13.73
C PHE A 134 14.17 5.16 -14.33
N ASP A 135 15.30 5.65 -14.82
CA ASP A 135 15.38 6.93 -15.50
C ASP A 135 15.44 6.72 -17.01
N ALA A 136 14.72 7.56 -17.76
CA ALA A 136 14.87 7.64 -19.20
C ALA A 136 14.85 9.11 -19.65
N GLY A 137 16.03 9.63 -20.00
CA GLY A 137 16.20 11.05 -20.29
C GLY A 137 16.08 11.87 -19.01
N VAL A 138 15.19 12.87 -19.00
CA VAL A 138 14.98 13.80 -17.88
C VAL A 138 13.89 13.35 -16.91
N ALA A 139 13.35 12.15 -17.12
CA ALA A 139 12.20 11.64 -16.39
C ALA A 139 12.54 10.35 -15.64
N ARG A 140 11.97 10.23 -14.44
CA ARG A 140 11.97 9.03 -13.61
C ARG A 140 10.62 8.35 -13.69
N PHE A 141 10.63 7.03 -13.84
CA PHE A 141 9.45 6.21 -14.05
C PHE A 141 9.34 5.22 -12.89
N TYR A 142 8.24 5.29 -12.14
CA TYR A 142 7.94 4.41 -11.01
C TYR A 142 6.93 3.35 -11.44
N VAL A 143 7.38 2.09 -11.50
CA VAL A 143 6.49 0.95 -11.69
C VAL A 143 6.16 0.40 -10.32
N LEU A 144 4.88 0.48 -9.94
CA LEU A 144 4.40 0.20 -8.60
C LEU A 144 3.51 -1.06 -8.59
N HIS A 145 3.52 -1.79 -7.48
CA HIS A 145 2.60 -2.91 -7.28
C HIS A 145 1.34 -2.36 -6.63
N ALA A 146 0.25 -2.32 -7.38
CA ALA A 146 -1.08 -2.07 -6.82
C ALA A 146 -2.04 -3.07 -7.45
N ALA A 147 -2.01 -4.30 -6.94
CA ALA A 147 -2.72 -5.45 -7.47
C ALA A 147 -2.77 -6.56 -6.41
N TRP A 148 -3.90 -7.27 -6.32
CA TRP A 148 -4.06 -8.42 -5.46
C TRP A 148 -4.79 -9.57 -6.16
N SER A 149 -4.72 -10.77 -5.58
CA SER A 149 -5.47 -11.92 -6.07
C SER A 149 -6.91 -11.88 -5.56
N GLU A 150 -7.87 -11.86 -6.47
CA GLU A 150 -9.32 -11.82 -6.16
C GLU A 150 -9.83 -13.06 -5.42
N THR A 151 -9.10 -14.17 -5.47
CA THR A 151 -9.49 -15.42 -4.81
C THR A 151 -8.94 -15.54 -3.39
N ASN A 152 -8.08 -14.63 -2.95
CA ASN A 152 -7.44 -14.67 -1.63
C ASN A 152 -7.54 -13.32 -0.90
N VAL A 153 -8.77 -12.87 -0.63
CA VAL A 153 -9.04 -11.56 -0.01
C VAL A 153 -9.38 -11.63 1.49
N GLY A 154 -9.58 -12.84 2.04
CA GLY A 154 -9.88 -13.05 3.45
C GLY A 154 -11.20 -12.38 3.87
N HIS A 155 -11.13 -11.44 4.80
CA HIS A 155 -12.26 -10.66 5.31
C HIS A 155 -12.32 -9.22 4.75
N SER A 156 -11.58 -8.95 3.67
CA SER A 156 -11.53 -7.66 2.98
C SER A 156 -11.87 -7.86 1.49
N ASP A 157 -11.86 -6.76 0.72
CA ASP A 157 -11.72 -6.76 -0.73
C ASP A 157 -10.23 -6.79 -1.15
N GLU A 158 -9.98 -7.01 -2.43
CA GLU A 158 -8.65 -7.05 -3.04
C GLU A 158 -7.87 -5.74 -2.85
N TYR A 159 -8.55 -4.59 -2.91
CA TYR A 159 -7.93 -3.28 -2.68
C TYR A 159 -7.43 -3.10 -1.24
N GLY A 160 -8.23 -3.52 -0.25
CA GLY A 160 -7.88 -3.41 1.15
C GLY A 160 -6.76 -4.35 1.57
N VAL A 161 -6.65 -5.53 0.91
CA VAL A 161 -5.50 -6.43 1.12
C VAL A 161 -4.24 -5.88 0.47
N ASP A 162 -4.31 -5.40 -0.78
CA ASP A 162 -3.18 -4.72 -1.45
C ASP A 162 -2.65 -3.57 -0.60
N TYR A 163 -3.54 -2.72 -0.09
CA TYR A 163 -3.18 -1.63 0.82
C TYR A 163 -2.42 -2.13 2.05
N ALA A 164 -2.92 -3.19 2.71
CA ALA A 164 -2.30 -3.71 3.93
C ALA A 164 -0.88 -4.25 3.72
N TYR A 165 -0.57 -4.81 2.54
CA TYR A 165 0.75 -5.36 2.23
C TYR A 165 1.71 -4.37 1.57
N HIS A 166 1.20 -3.40 0.80
CA HIS A 166 2.03 -2.55 -0.05
C HIS A 166 1.95 -1.05 0.26
N TRP A 167 0.85 -0.55 0.84
CA TRP A 167 0.58 0.89 0.90
C TRP A 167 0.28 1.46 2.28
N ALA A 168 0.14 0.63 3.30
CA ALA A 168 0.28 1.10 4.67
C ALA A 168 1.69 1.66 4.88
N SER A 169 1.83 2.74 5.65
CA SER A 169 3.07 3.53 5.75
C SER A 169 4.30 2.77 6.27
N ASN A 170 4.07 1.64 6.95
CA ASN A 170 5.11 0.77 7.49
C ASN A 170 5.56 -0.36 6.53
N THR A 171 4.90 -0.51 5.38
CA THR A 171 5.20 -1.58 4.41
C THR A 171 6.47 -1.30 3.63
N ALA A 172 7.07 -2.35 3.08
CA ALA A 172 8.34 -2.26 2.38
C ALA A 172 8.24 -1.37 1.12
N GLN A 173 7.18 -1.51 0.34
CA GLN A 173 7.01 -0.74 -0.88
C GLN A 173 6.75 0.74 -0.61
N TYR A 174 5.87 1.07 0.33
CA TYR A 174 5.63 2.46 0.74
C TYR A 174 6.94 3.13 1.19
N ARG A 175 7.69 2.49 2.09
CA ARG A 175 8.96 3.03 2.61
C ARG A 175 10.01 3.19 1.52
N TRP A 176 10.11 2.21 0.62
CA TRP A 176 10.99 2.28 -0.54
C TRP A 176 10.64 3.48 -1.43
N LEU A 177 9.37 3.61 -1.81
CA LEU A 177 8.91 4.69 -2.68
C LEU A 177 9.15 6.06 -2.03
N ALA A 178 8.81 6.22 -0.75
CA ALA A 178 9.05 7.45 -0.01
C ALA A 178 10.53 7.82 0.03
N ALA A 179 11.41 6.84 0.28
CA ALA A 179 12.86 7.06 0.29
C ALA A 179 13.39 7.42 -1.11
N ASP A 180 12.93 6.74 -2.16
CA ASP A 180 13.37 6.99 -3.53
C ASP A 180 12.88 8.36 -4.03
N LEU A 181 11.64 8.73 -3.77
CA LEU A 181 11.11 10.06 -4.08
C LEU A 181 11.92 11.17 -3.38
N ALA A 182 12.25 10.98 -2.10
CA ALA A 182 13.07 11.93 -1.35
C ALA A 182 14.50 12.04 -1.90
N ALA A 183 15.07 10.94 -2.41
CA ALA A 183 16.38 10.93 -3.05
C ALA A 183 16.39 11.59 -4.45
N HIS A 184 15.22 11.74 -5.07
CA HIS A 184 15.07 12.32 -6.40
C HIS A 184 14.08 13.50 -6.36
N PRO A 185 14.36 14.60 -5.63
CA PRO A 185 13.37 15.66 -5.41
C PRO A 185 12.94 16.38 -6.71
N GLY A 186 13.85 16.53 -7.68
CA GLY A 186 13.58 17.20 -8.95
C GLY A 186 13.18 16.28 -10.11
N GLY A 187 13.02 16.88 -11.30
CA GLY A 187 12.76 16.17 -12.55
C GLY A 187 11.32 15.71 -12.75
N LEU A 188 11.01 15.30 -13.98
CA LEU A 188 9.70 14.73 -14.30
C LEU A 188 9.58 13.35 -13.68
N LYS A 189 8.44 13.06 -13.05
CA LYS A 189 8.19 11.76 -12.45
C LYS A 189 6.84 11.22 -12.88
N PHE A 190 6.78 9.94 -13.22
CA PHE A 190 5.55 9.27 -13.63
C PHE A 190 5.35 8.00 -12.82
N ALA A 191 4.10 7.72 -12.45
CA ALA A 191 3.73 6.49 -11.75
C ALA A 191 2.91 5.57 -12.65
N PHE A 192 3.18 4.27 -12.58
CA PHE A 192 2.52 3.22 -13.33
C PHE A 192 2.11 2.15 -12.34
N LEU A 193 0.82 1.87 -12.28
CA LEU A 193 0.22 0.93 -11.35
C LEU A 193 -0.96 0.23 -12.04
N HIS A 194 -1.53 -0.79 -11.42
CA HIS A 194 -2.64 -1.50 -12.03
C HIS A 194 -3.99 -0.98 -11.53
N TYR A 195 -4.25 -1.03 -10.23
CA TYR A 195 -5.47 -0.49 -9.66
C TYR A 195 -5.58 1.04 -9.79
N PRO A 196 -6.71 1.56 -10.28
CA PRO A 196 -6.88 2.98 -10.53
C PRO A 196 -7.22 3.77 -9.27
N PHE A 197 -6.69 4.99 -9.18
CA PHE A 197 -7.15 5.95 -8.18
C PHE A 197 -8.62 6.29 -8.39
N TYR A 198 -9.02 6.58 -9.63
CA TYR A 198 -10.37 7.01 -9.99
C TYR A 198 -10.83 6.26 -11.25
N SER A 199 -12.06 5.77 -11.24
CA SER A 199 -12.68 4.98 -12.32
C SER A 199 -14.20 5.07 -12.21
N ASP A 200 -14.85 5.38 -13.34
CA ASP A 200 -16.32 5.37 -13.48
C ASP A 200 -16.84 4.13 -14.24
N ASN A 201 -16.02 3.09 -14.29
CA ASN A 201 -16.44 1.78 -14.76
C ASN A 201 -17.38 1.13 -13.71
N PRO A 202 -18.54 0.56 -14.12
CA PRO A 202 -19.52 -0.03 -13.21
C PRO A 202 -19.07 -1.31 -12.49
N THR A 203 -18.13 -2.05 -13.07
CA THR A 203 -17.68 -3.37 -12.61
C THR A 203 -16.29 -3.33 -11.98
N GLU A 204 -15.41 -2.46 -12.50
CA GLU A 204 -14.02 -2.32 -12.04
C GLU A 204 -13.81 -0.89 -11.51
N GLY A 205 -14.21 -0.71 -10.24
CA GLY A 205 -14.32 0.60 -9.61
C GLY A 205 -12.99 1.25 -9.24
N GLN A 206 -13.10 2.42 -8.62
CA GLN A 206 -11.96 3.16 -8.07
C GLN A 206 -11.41 2.53 -6.78
N ASN A 207 -10.10 2.61 -6.57
CA ASN A 207 -9.45 2.16 -5.34
C ASN A 207 -9.32 3.32 -4.33
N THR A 208 -10.29 3.41 -3.42
CA THR A 208 -10.33 4.46 -2.37
C THR A 208 -9.22 4.32 -1.32
N TYR A 209 -8.56 3.17 -1.19
CA TYR A 209 -7.44 2.99 -0.26
C TYR A 209 -6.16 3.70 -0.72
N LEU A 210 -6.04 3.99 -2.02
CA LEU A 210 -4.90 4.73 -2.58
C LEU A 210 -5.12 6.25 -2.58
N GLN A 211 -6.37 6.70 -2.46
CA GLN A 211 -6.77 8.10 -2.58
C GLN A 211 -6.50 8.92 -1.31
N GLY A 212 -6.20 10.20 -1.50
CA GLY A 212 -6.12 11.18 -0.42
C GLY A 212 -4.70 11.48 0.06
N ALA A 213 -4.61 12.53 0.87
CA ALA A 213 -3.36 13.14 1.27
C ALA A 213 -2.43 12.18 2.03
N ASP A 214 -2.96 11.35 2.93
CA ASP A 214 -2.15 10.42 3.73
C ASP A 214 -2.00 9.03 3.10
N ARG A 215 -2.34 8.89 1.81
CA ARG A 215 -2.24 7.66 1.04
C ARG A 215 -1.21 7.78 -0.08
N LEU A 216 -1.17 6.77 -0.96
CA LEU A 216 -0.26 6.74 -2.10
C LEU A 216 -0.41 7.98 -2.98
N GLU A 217 -1.64 8.41 -3.27
CA GLU A 217 -1.90 9.58 -4.10
C GLU A 217 -1.19 10.83 -3.56
N GLY A 218 -1.37 11.11 -2.27
CA GLY A 218 -0.73 12.24 -1.63
C GLY A 218 0.79 12.09 -1.52
N LEU A 219 1.32 10.89 -1.29
CA LEU A 219 2.76 10.64 -1.31
C LEU A 219 3.37 11.00 -2.68
N LEU A 220 2.74 10.54 -3.76
CA LEU A 220 3.19 10.82 -5.12
C LEU A 220 3.07 12.31 -5.45
N SER A 221 1.91 12.92 -5.19
CA SER A 221 1.64 14.31 -5.56
C SER A 221 2.56 15.30 -4.85
N ARG A 222 2.80 15.12 -3.54
CA ARG A 222 3.71 15.98 -2.76
C ARG A 222 5.18 15.87 -3.17
N ASN A 223 5.57 14.78 -3.83
CA ASN A 223 6.93 14.58 -4.30
C ASN A 223 7.09 14.85 -5.82
N GLY A 224 6.15 15.61 -6.40
CA GLY A 224 6.27 16.10 -7.77
C GLY A 224 6.01 15.03 -8.84
N VAL A 225 5.28 13.96 -8.53
CA VAL A 225 4.80 13.03 -9.56
C VAL A 225 3.78 13.74 -10.44
N SER A 226 4.07 13.78 -11.74
CA SER A 226 3.38 14.62 -12.69
C SER A 226 2.08 13.98 -13.21
N ILE A 227 2.15 12.68 -13.56
CA ILE A 227 1.01 11.90 -14.07
C ILE A 227 1.10 10.48 -13.53
N ALA A 228 -0.04 9.93 -13.11
CA ALA A 228 -0.18 8.50 -12.84
C ALA A 228 -1.00 7.80 -13.94
N PHE A 229 -0.57 6.60 -14.32
CA PHE A 229 -1.22 5.76 -15.31
C PHE A 229 -1.63 4.42 -14.68
N SER A 230 -2.89 4.03 -14.86
CA SER A 230 -3.46 2.80 -14.33
C SER A 230 -4.23 1.98 -15.37
N GLY A 231 -4.54 0.72 -15.06
CA GLY A 231 -5.32 -0.20 -15.90
C GLY A 231 -6.58 -0.67 -15.17
N HIS A 232 -6.80 -1.97 -15.16
CA HIS A 232 -7.83 -2.74 -14.44
C HIS A 232 -9.23 -2.55 -15.01
N ALA A 233 -9.72 -1.31 -15.07
CA ALA A 233 -10.99 -1.04 -15.72
C ALA A 233 -10.81 -1.03 -17.24
N HIS A 234 -11.59 -1.84 -17.95
CA HIS A 234 -11.44 -2.08 -19.39
C HIS A 234 -12.00 -0.94 -20.27
N MET A 235 -11.54 0.29 -20.04
CA MET A 235 -12.00 1.50 -20.72
C MET A 235 -10.89 2.54 -20.79
N TYR A 236 -11.17 3.72 -21.36
CA TYR A 236 -10.28 4.87 -21.28
C TYR A 236 -10.92 5.97 -20.44
N GLN A 237 -10.18 6.50 -19.48
CA GLN A 237 -10.60 7.68 -18.72
C GLN A 237 -9.40 8.54 -18.35
N ARG A 238 -9.55 9.85 -18.50
CA ARG A 238 -8.61 10.86 -18.01
C ARG A 238 -9.32 11.73 -17.01
N ASN A 239 -8.75 11.81 -15.82
CA ASN A 239 -9.27 12.65 -14.74
C ASN A 239 -8.46 13.94 -14.64
N VAL A 240 -9.15 15.06 -14.35
CA VAL A 240 -8.47 16.27 -13.85
C VAL A 240 -7.93 16.00 -12.45
N LYS A 241 -7.10 16.91 -11.92
CA LYS A 241 -6.59 16.85 -10.55
C LYS A 241 -7.69 17.33 -9.56
N PRO A 242 -8.26 16.46 -8.69
CA PRO A 242 -9.30 16.84 -7.73
C PRO A 242 -8.95 17.98 -6.76
N ASN A 243 -7.74 17.96 -6.21
CA ASN A 243 -7.25 18.89 -5.18
C ASN A 243 -5.71 18.95 -5.20
N SER A 244 -5.09 19.71 -4.31
CA SER A 244 -3.63 19.94 -4.22
C SER A 244 -2.77 18.68 -4.08
N HIS A 245 -3.23 17.56 -3.47
CA HIS A 245 -2.47 16.29 -3.35
C HIS A 245 -2.96 15.21 -4.29
N SER A 246 -3.84 15.55 -5.21
CA SER A 246 -4.21 14.63 -6.26
C SER A 246 -3.27 14.71 -7.45
N LEU A 247 -3.39 13.73 -8.34
CA LEU A 247 -2.62 13.63 -9.57
C LEU A 247 -3.53 13.83 -10.78
N ILE A 248 -2.93 14.18 -11.92
CA ILE A 248 -3.56 13.91 -13.20
C ILE A 248 -3.47 12.39 -13.41
N THR A 249 -4.60 11.72 -13.61
CA THR A 249 -4.63 10.26 -13.78
C THR A 249 -5.16 9.87 -15.15
N TYR A 250 -4.51 8.90 -15.77
CA TYR A 250 -4.98 8.23 -16.98
C TYR A 250 -5.23 6.76 -16.69
N LEU A 251 -6.45 6.32 -16.92
CA LEU A 251 -6.84 4.93 -16.91
C LEU A 251 -6.86 4.41 -18.36
N THR A 252 -6.06 3.39 -18.62
CA THR A 252 -5.69 2.91 -19.97
C THR A 252 -5.90 1.39 -20.15
N GLY A 253 -7.02 0.84 -19.68
CA GLY A 253 -7.30 -0.61 -19.74
C GLY A 253 -7.92 -1.12 -21.05
N GLY A 254 -7.77 -0.37 -22.14
CA GLY A 254 -8.25 -0.77 -23.47
C GLY A 254 -7.22 -1.53 -24.32
N GLY A 255 -6.22 -2.18 -23.72
CA GLY A 255 -5.11 -2.77 -24.48
C GLY A 255 -5.42 -4.10 -25.16
N GLY A 256 -6.45 -4.82 -24.73
CA GLY A 256 -6.84 -6.07 -25.38
C GLY A 256 -7.96 -6.88 -24.72
N ALA A 257 -8.17 -6.72 -23.42
CA ALA A 257 -9.32 -7.27 -22.72
C ALA A 257 -10.64 -6.75 -23.29
N LYS A 258 -11.72 -7.47 -23.00
CA LYS A 258 -13.05 -7.07 -23.48
C LYS A 258 -13.41 -5.73 -22.85
N VAL A 259 -13.53 -4.70 -23.68
CA VAL A 259 -13.86 -3.35 -23.21
C VAL A 259 -15.24 -3.25 -22.58
N GLU A 260 -15.37 -2.32 -21.65
CA GLU A 260 -16.53 -2.13 -20.78
C GLU A 260 -17.07 -0.70 -20.86
N PRO A 261 -18.34 -0.48 -20.48
CA PRO A 261 -18.91 0.86 -20.46
C PRO A 261 -18.30 1.73 -19.36
N ILE A 262 -18.40 3.05 -19.55
CA ILE A 262 -18.16 4.07 -18.52
C ILE A 262 -19.50 4.63 -18.03
N ALA A 263 -19.46 5.46 -16.99
CA ALA A 263 -20.60 6.11 -16.35
C ALA A 263 -21.49 5.13 -15.56
N GLY A 264 -20.90 4.06 -15.04
CA GLY A 264 -21.59 3.10 -14.18
C GLY A 264 -22.24 3.75 -12.95
N PHE A 265 -21.57 4.78 -12.43
CA PHE A 265 -21.98 5.58 -11.27
C PHE A 265 -22.38 7.02 -11.65
N GLY A 266 -22.60 7.30 -12.94
CA GLY A 266 -22.70 8.64 -13.51
C GLY A 266 -21.35 9.22 -13.92
N CYS A 267 -21.35 10.34 -14.64
CA CYS A 267 -20.11 11.07 -14.92
C CYS A 267 -19.91 12.14 -13.84
N GLY A 268 -18.74 12.12 -13.20
CA GLY A 268 -18.35 13.06 -12.17
C GLY A 268 -17.65 14.31 -12.71
N PRO A 269 -17.46 15.35 -11.87
CA PRO A 269 -16.71 16.55 -12.23
C PRO A 269 -15.21 16.29 -12.46
N LEU A 270 -14.70 15.11 -12.08
CA LEU A 270 -13.33 14.70 -12.33
C LEU A 270 -13.10 14.25 -13.78
N ASP A 271 -14.16 13.84 -14.47
CA ASP A 271 -14.09 13.21 -15.78
C ASP A 271 -13.80 14.24 -16.86
N ALA A 272 -12.53 14.44 -17.15
CA ALA A 272 -12.14 15.34 -18.24
C ALA A 272 -12.52 14.74 -19.60
N TYR A 273 -12.30 13.43 -19.75
CA TYR A 273 -12.60 12.67 -20.94
C TYR A 273 -12.68 11.19 -20.58
N GLY A 274 -13.73 10.49 -21.00
CA GLY A 274 -13.80 9.04 -20.86
C GLY A 274 -14.64 8.38 -21.93
N ILE A 275 -14.25 7.19 -22.36
CA ILE A 275 -14.96 6.39 -23.36
C ILE A 275 -14.98 4.92 -22.97
N GLY A 276 -16.12 4.28 -23.18
CA GLY A 276 -16.34 2.85 -22.92
C GLY A 276 -17.35 2.25 -23.89
N TRP A 277 -17.48 0.92 -23.87
CA TRP A 277 -18.38 0.18 -24.75
C TRP A 277 -19.13 -0.92 -24.00
N SER A 278 -20.46 -0.95 -24.12
CA SER A 278 -21.26 -2.08 -23.65
C SER A 278 -21.64 -2.97 -24.82
N TYR A 279 -21.33 -4.27 -24.74
CA TYR A 279 -21.76 -5.27 -25.71
C TYR A 279 -23.22 -5.73 -25.51
N SER A 280 -23.73 -5.66 -24.28
CA SER A 280 -25.09 -6.11 -23.94
C SER A 280 -26.16 -5.03 -24.19
N ALA A 281 -25.77 -3.76 -24.26
CA ALA A 281 -26.68 -2.65 -24.52
C ALA A 281 -27.33 -2.73 -25.92
N ASN A 282 -28.43 -1.98 -26.09
CA ASN A 282 -29.17 -1.86 -27.35
C ASN A 282 -29.59 -3.22 -27.95
N ASN A 283 -30.15 -4.09 -27.09
CA ASN A 283 -30.55 -5.46 -27.43
C ASN A 283 -29.39 -6.29 -28.02
N GLY A 284 -28.20 -6.18 -27.41
CA GLY A 284 -27.01 -6.91 -27.86
C GLY A 284 -26.32 -6.35 -29.12
N ARG A 285 -26.78 -5.22 -29.66
CA ARG A 285 -26.12 -4.54 -30.80
C ARG A 285 -24.90 -3.72 -30.40
N GLY A 286 -24.70 -3.57 -29.10
CA GLY A 286 -23.65 -2.75 -28.52
C GLY A 286 -23.98 -1.25 -28.54
N LYS A 287 -23.38 -0.53 -27.60
CA LYS A 287 -23.54 0.93 -27.46
C LYS A 287 -22.30 1.54 -26.80
N GLY A 288 -21.77 2.60 -27.39
CA GLY A 288 -20.73 3.41 -26.75
C GLY A 288 -21.27 4.27 -25.62
N SER A 289 -20.41 4.53 -24.65
CA SER A 289 -20.64 5.39 -23.48
C SER A 289 -19.48 6.36 -23.38
N ALA A 290 -19.72 7.56 -22.84
CA ALA A 290 -18.72 8.61 -22.72
C ALA A 290 -18.99 9.53 -21.52
N CYS A 291 -17.91 10.11 -20.99
CA CYS A 291 -17.93 11.14 -19.96
C CYS A 291 -17.03 12.33 -20.35
N GLY A 292 -17.27 13.48 -19.71
CA GLY A 292 -16.51 14.70 -19.96
C GLY A 292 -16.69 15.22 -21.39
N ALA A 293 -15.58 15.64 -22.01
CA ALA A 293 -15.58 16.18 -23.38
C ALA A 293 -15.66 15.10 -24.48
N ALA A 294 -15.77 13.82 -24.11
CA ALA A 294 -15.66 12.73 -25.05
C ALA A 294 -16.94 12.51 -25.90
N PRO A 295 -16.81 12.28 -27.22
CA PRO A 295 -17.92 11.74 -28.00
C PRO A 295 -18.13 10.26 -27.67
N ALA A 296 -19.40 9.83 -27.65
CA ALA A 296 -19.74 8.42 -27.50
C ALA A 296 -19.17 7.59 -28.67
N PRO A 297 -18.42 6.51 -28.41
CA PRO A 297 -17.93 5.61 -29.46
C PRO A 297 -19.06 4.98 -30.28
N THR A 298 -18.80 4.75 -31.55
CA THR A 298 -19.68 4.02 -32.47
C THR A 298 -19.27 2.57 -32.68
N SER A 299 -18.08 2.17 -32.19
CA SER A 299 -17.59 0.79 -32.13
C SER A 299 -16.58 0.64 -30.99
N ASP A 300 -16.51 -0.57 -30.43
CA ASP A 300 -15.46 -1.02 -29.50
C ASP A 300 -14.03 -0.75 -29.99
N THR A 301 -13.76 -0.84 -31.30
CA THR A 301 -12.45 -0.51 -31.90
C THR A 301 -11.97 0.91 -31.63
N GLN A 302 -12.88 1.83 -31.30
CA GLN A 302 -12.53 3.19 -30.90
C GLN A 302 -12.14 3.30 -29.42
N VAL A 303 -12.49 2.30 -28.60
CA VAL A 303 -12.15 2.20 -27.17
C VAL A 303 -10.85 1.44 -26.97
N PHE A 304 -10.59 0.41 -27.77
CA PHE A 304 -9.29 -0.28 -27.78
C PHE A 304 -8.18 0.72 -28.13
N HIS A 305 -7.16 0.87 -27.28
CA HIS A 305 -6.14 1.91 -27.43
C HIS A 305 -4.77 1.60 -26.78
N PHE A 306 -3.79 2.45 -27.10
CA PHE A 306 -2.57 2.66 -26.31
C PHE A 306 -2.30 4.17 -26.22
N LEU A 307 -1.46 4.59 -25.26
CA LEU A 307 -0.98 5.97 -25.16
C LEU A 307 0.45 6.08 -25.66
N LEU A 308 0.67 6.93 -26.66
CA LEU A 308 2.00 7.39 -27.05
C LEU A 308 2.36 8.63 -26.23
N VAL A 309 3.28 8.47 -25.28
CA VAL A 309 3.75 9.55 -24.41
C VAL A 309 5.08 10.08 -24.93
N THR A 310 5.14 11.38 -25.20
CA THR A 310 6.36 12.07 -25.66
C THR A 310 6.82 13.06 -24.62
N VAL A 311 8.06 12.93 -24.17
CA VAL A 311 8.69 13.84 -23.20
C VAL A 311 9.78 14.64 -23.92
N LYS A 312 9.68 15.97 -23.88
CA LYS A 312 10.66 16.91 -24.45
C LYS A 312 10.99 17.99 -23.43
N GLY A 313 12.07 17.79 -22.67
CA GLY A 313 12.33 18.61 -21.50
C GLY A 313 11.19 18.44 -20.50
N THR A 314 10.55 19.53 -20.13
CA THR A 314 9.41 19.58 -19.19
C THR A 314 8.05 19.46 -19.89
N ARG A 315 8.03 19.52 -21.22
CA ARG A 315 6.82 19.32 -22.03
C ARG A 315 6.51 17.85 -22.18
N VAL A 316 5.31 17.45 -21.76
CA VAL A 316 4.80 16.08 -21.86
C VAL A 316 3.55 16.06 -22.71
N THR A 317 3.58 15.36 -23.84
CA THR A 317 2.40 15.12 -24.67
C THR A 317 1.92 13.69 -24.49
N VAL A 318 0.68 13.51 -24.04
CA VAL A 318 0.00 12.22 -23.98
C VAL A 318 -0.95 12.13 -25.17
N LYS A 319 -0.71 11.15 -26.05
CA LYS A 319 -1.48 10.94 -27.28
C LYS A 319 -2.09 9.53 -27.28
N PRO A 320 -3.34 9.38 -26.80
CA PRO A 320 -4.12 8.17 -27.01
C PRO A 320 -4.31 7.87 -28.50
N ILE A 321 -4.15 6.61 -28.90
CA ILE A 321 -4.32 6.12 -30.27
C ILE A 321 -5.14 4.84 -30.22
N ASN A 322 -6.28 4.81 -30.92
CA ASN A 322 -7.16 3.65 -30.93
C ASN A 322 -6.73 2.56 -31.93
N ALA A 323 -7.42 1.42 -31.94
CA ALA A 323 -7.12 0.30 -32.83
C ALA A 323 -7.28 0.63 -34.32
N LEU A 324 -7.98 1.72 -34.67
CA LEU A 324 -8.08 2.26 -36.03
C LEU A 324 -6.90 3.16 -36.41
N GLY A 325 -5.93 3.37 -35.51
CA GLY A 325 -4.79 4.27 -35.71
C GLY A 325 -5.15 5.76 -35.54
N LYS A 326 -6.36 6.09 -35.08
CA LYS A 326 -6.81 7.47 -34.88
C LYS A 326 -6.47 7.93 -33.48
N SER A 327 -5.94 9.16 -33.39
CA SER A 327 -5.68 9.80 -32.11
C SER A 327 -6.94 10.44 -31.54
N PHE A 328 -7.05 10.44 -30.23
CA PHE A 328 -8.12 11.09 -29.48
C PHE A 328 -7.57 11.64 -28.17
N ASP A 329 -8.28 12.58 -27.54
CA ASP A 329 -7.94 13.20 -26.25
C ASP A 329 -6.44 13.54 -26.07
N VAL A 330 -5.85 14.18 -27.08
CA VAL A 330 -4.43 14.53 -27.05
C VAL A 330 -4.23 15.70 -26.10
N GLN A 331 -3.40 15.50 -25.07
CA GLN A 331 -3.08 16.51 -24.08
C GLN A 331 -1.59 16.84 -24.11
N THR A 332 -1.28 18.13 -23.93
CA THR A 332 0.10 18.58 -23.71
C THR A 332 0.16 19.34 -22.40
N TYR A 333 1.07 18.90 -21.54
CA TYR A 333 1.33 19.47 -20.24
C TYR A 333 2.71 20.11 -20.24
N GLU A 334 2.83 21.22 -19.54
CA GLU A 334 4.10 21.84 -19.20
C GLU A 334 4.29 21.67 -17.70
N PHE A 335 5.15 20.73 -17.30
CA PHE A 335 5.43 20.48 -15.89
C PHE A 335 6.69 21.22 -15.49
N GLY A 336 6.53 22.37 -14.82
CA GLY A 336 7.66 23.20 -14.40
C GLY A 336 8.34 23.90 -15.57
N GLY A 337 8.01 25.18 -15.81
CA GLY A 337 8.88 26.06 -16.57
C GLY A 337 9.95 26.60 -15.62
N ALA A 338 11.24 26.33 -15.89
CA ALA A 338 12.39 26.65 -15.01
C ALA A 338 12.11 26.29 -13.55
N GLY A 339 12.44 25.05 -13.14
CA GLY A 339 12.09 24.47 -11.84
C GLY A 339 12.06 25.52 -10.74
N ASP A 340 10.89 25.66 -10.11
CA ASP A 340 10.69 26.55 -8.98
C ASP A 340 11.88 26.40 -8.02
N THR A 341 12.53 27.52 -7.75
CA THR A 341 13.73 27.58 -6.92
C THR A 341 13.48 28.34 -5.63
N GLN A 342 12.27 28.89 -5.47
CA GLN A 342 11.93 29.68 -4.32
C GLN A 342 11.33 28.74 -3.28
N PRO A 343 11.89 28.69 -2.06
CA PRO A 343 11.27 27.92 -1.00
C PRO A 343 9.99 28.59 -0.48
N PRO A 344 9.07 27.79 0.08
CA PRO A 344 7.95 28.32 0.84
C PRO A 344 8.39 29.31 1.92
N ILE A 345 7.48 30.20 2.30
CA ILE A 345 7.70 31.09 3.44
C ILE A 345 7.79 30.24 4.72
N VAL A 346 8.73 30.60 5.61
CA VAL A 346 8.91 29.98 6.93
C VAL A 346 7.56 29.89 7.65
N PRO A 347 7.11 28.69 8.05
CA PRO A 347 5.88 28.53 8.81
C PRO A 347 5.96 29.29 10.15
N ALA A 348 4.82 29.75 10.63
CA ALA A 348 4.71 30.14 12.04
C ALA A 348 5.03 28.91 12.93
N PRO A 349 5.63 29.10 14.12
CA PRO A 349 5.78 28.01 15.07
C PRO A 349 4.39 27.42 15.36
N PRO A 350 4.28 26.09 15.52
CA PRO A 350 3.01 25.48 15.92
C PRO A 350 2.59 26.03 17.28
N SER A 351 1.30 26.02 17.60
CA SER A 351 0.80 25.99 18.97
C SER A 351 0.72 24.54 19.45
N ALA A 352 0.89 24.31 20.75
CA ALA A 352 0.80 22.98 21.35
C ALA A 352 -0.02 23.01 22.64
N VAL A 353 -0.79 21.94 22.87
CA VAL A 353 -1.50 21.69 24.12
C VAL A 353 -1.24 20.25 24.54
N ALA A 354 -0.65 20.04 25.72
CA ALA A 354 -0.58 18.72 26.34
C ALA A 354 -1.97 18.34 26.86
N VAL A 355 -2.52 17.23 26.37
CA VAL A 355 -3.84 16.71 26.75
C VAL A 355 -3.63 15.45 27.57
N GLY A 356 -3.55 15.63 28.89
CA GLY A 356 -3.10 14.56 29.78
C GLY A 356 -1.62 14.22 29.58
N ALA A 357 -1.17 13.11 30.15
CA ALA A 357 0.26 12.78 30.23
C ALA A 357 0.81 12.05 28.98
N GLY A 358 -0.07 11.50 28.13
CA GLY A 358 0.31 10.68 26.97
C GLY A 358 0.01 11.30 25.61
N ARG A 359 -0.34 12.60 25.54
CA ARG A 359 -0.76 13.21 24.27
C ARG A 359 -0.46 14.71 24.17
N VAL A 360 0.02 15.15 23.01
CA VAL A 360 0.15 16.57 22.63
C VAL A 360 -0.64 16.83 21.36
N GLU A 361 -1.48 17.86 21.36
CA GLU A 361 -2.12 18.41 20.17
C GLU A 361 -1.32 19.60 19.65
N LEU A 362 -1.03 19.61 18.36
CA LEU A 362 -0.36 20.69 17.64
C LEU A 362 -1.31 21.31 16.63
N ALA A 363 -1.22 22.63 16.43
CA ALA A 363 -1.90 23.33 15.34
C ALA A 363 -1.04 24.47 14.78
N TRP A 364 -1.14 24.76 13.50
CA TRP A 364 -0.44 25.89 12.86
C TRP A 364 -1.27 26.47 11.71
N PRO A 365 -1.13 27.78 11.42
CA PRO A 365 -1.72 28.35 10.23
C PRO A 365 -1.01 27.85 8.97
N ALA A 366 -1.73 27.85 7.84
CA ALA A 366 -1.11 27.57 6.55
C ALA A 366 -0.06 28.64 6.20
N THR A 367 1.06 28.22 5.60
CA THR A 367 2.02 29.12 4.95
C THR A 367 1.76 29.19 3.45
N SER A 368 2.46 30.10 2.76
CA SER A 368 2.35 30.30 1.32
C SER A 368 3.68 30.15 0.62
N ASP A 369 3.59 29.97 -0.69
CA ASP A 369 4.70 29.85 -1.64
C ASP A 369 4.25 30.49 -2.97
N ASP A 370 5.17 30.84 -3.86
CA ASP A 370 4.82 31.49 -5.14
C ASP A 370 4.18 30.52 -6.14
N VAL A 371 4.48 29.22 -6.04
CA VAL A 371 3.80 28.17 -6.83
C VAL A 371 2.82 27.39 -5.96
N GLY A 372 3.23 27.00 -4.76
CA GLY A 372 2.37 26.36 -3.78
C GLY A 372 3.09 25.40 -2.84
N VAL A 373 2.65 25.39 -1.58
CA VAL A 373 3.16 24.49 -0.55
C VAL A 373 2.66 23.07 -0.79
N ALA A 374 3.58 22.09 -0.80
CA ALA A 374 3.24 20.67 -0.89
C ALA A 374 2.99 20.06 0.49
N GLY A 375 3.69 20.50 1.53
CA GLY A 375 3.50 19.99 2.88
C GLY A 375 4.41 20.60 3.94
N TYR A 376 4.40 19.97 5.12
CA TYR A 376 5.22 20.34 6.27
C TYR A 376 5.97 19.13 6.82
N THR A 377 7.26 19.28 7.08
CA THR A 377 8.01 18.37 7.94
C THR A 377 7.87 18.86 9.38
N LEU A 378 7.19 18.07 10.21
CA LEU A 378 7.15 18.22 11.66
C LEU A 378 8.46 17.70 12.26
N TYR A 379 9.13 18.51 13.04
CA TYR A 379 10.29 18.15 13.84
C TYR A 379 9.89 17.97 15.31
N ARG A 380 10.48 16.97 15.97
CA ARG A 380 10.39 16.73 17.41
C ARG A 380 11.81 16.57 17.97
N ASP A 381 12.16 17.39 18.95
CA ASP A 381 13.46 17.35 19.66
C ASP A 381 14.68 17.35 18.72
N GLY A 382 14.62 18.17 17.67
CA GLY A 382 15.70 18.33 16.69
C GLY A 382 15.69 17.32 15.54
N VAL A 383 14.82 16.31 15.55
CA VAL A 383 14.76 15.26 14.52
C VAL A 383 13.49 15.42 13.68
N ALA A 384 13.60 15.22 12.36
CA ALA A 384 12.45 15.15 11.48
C ALA A 384 11.56 13.96 11.90
N TYR A 385 10.36 14.26 12.37
CA TYR A 385 9.43 13.27 12.93
C TYR A 385 8.46 12.76 11.87
N LYS A 386 7.82 13.66 11.11
CA LYS A 386 6.81 13.29 10.12
C LYS A 386 6.62 14.34 9.04
N ASP A 387 6.44 13.90 7.79
CA ASP A 387 5.94 14.76 6.71
C ASP A 387 4.41 14.70 6.62
N LEU A 388 3.80 15.87 6.52
CA LEU A 388 2.36 16.11 6.54
C LEU A 388 1.93 16.86 5.28
N SER A 389 0.68 16.73 4.86
CA SER A 389 0.17 17.49 3.70
C SER A 389 -0.02 18.98 4.01
N ALA A 390 -0.14 19.81 2.97
CA ALA A 390 -0.29 21.26 3.10
C ALA A 390 -1.55 21.73 3.87
N GLU A 391 -2.57 20.87 4.00
CA GLU A 391 -3.88 21.10 4.65
C GLU A 391 -3.92 20.42 6.01
N THR A 392 -2.94 19.56 6.30
CA THR A 392 -2.73 19.10 7.67
C THR A 392 -2.17 20.29 8.44
N LEU A 393 -3.08 21.01 9.09
CA LEU A 393 -2.81 22.18 9.92
C LEU A 393 -2.94 21.85 11.41
N GLN A 394 -3.18 20.58 11.72
CA GLN A 394 -3.31 20.02 13.06
C GLN A 394 -2.67 18.64 13.10
N PHE A 395 -2.01 18.32 14.21
CA PHE A 395 -1.39 17.01 14.40
C PHE A 395 -1.50 16.56 15.86
N VAL A 396 -1.70 15.26 16.07
CA VAL A 396 -1.75 14.66 17.41
C VAL A 396 -0.52 13.79 17.60
N ASP A 397 0.38 14.19 18.49
CA ASP A 397 1.47 13.34 18.94
C ASP A 397 1.00 12.49 20.14
N ALA A 398 0.71 11.22 19.87
CA ALA A 398 0.27 10.23 20.86
C ALA A 398 1.42 9.33 21.34
N GLU A 399 2.67 9.63 20.94
CA GLU A 399 3.86 8.87 21.35
C GLU A 399 4.69 9.60 22.42
N VAL A 400 4.17 10.72 22.93
CA VAL A 400 4.78 11.48 24.00
C VAL A 400 4.71 10.72 25.32
N VAL A 401 5.65 11.03 26.21
CA VAL A 401 5.79 10.36 27.50
C VAL A 401 5.50 11.36 28.62
N PRO A 402 4.99 10.89 29.78
CA PRO A 402 4.68 11.77 30.91
C PRO A 402 5.90 12.55 31.42
N ASP A 403 5.64 13.68 32.07
CA ASP A 403 6.64 14.50 32.77
C ASP A 403 7.88 14.82 31.91
N THR A 404 7.66 15.16 30.64
CA THR A 404 8.73 15.36 29.66
C THR A 404 8.55 16.65 28.88
N LEU A 405 9.64 17.39 28.74
CA LEU A 405 9.73 18.54 27.85
C LEU A 405 9.95 18.07 26.41
N TYR A 406 9.04 18.47 25.52
CA TYR A 406 9.15 18.27 24.08
C TYR A 406 9.33 19.61 23.37
N ARG A 407 10.06 19.58 22.25
CA ARG A 407 10.23 20.71 21.35
C ARG A 407 9.70 20.40 19.96
N TYR A 408 8.81 21.24 19.43
CA TYR A 408 8.25 21.08 18.09
C TYR A 408 8.58 22.26 17.18
N ALA A 409 8.78 21.98 15.90
CA ALA A 409 8.97 22.98 14.87
C ALA A 409 8.54 22.44 13.51
N LEU A 410 8.33 23.34 12.54
CA LEU A 410 7.87 23.00 11.18
C LEU A 410 8.85 23.51 10.14
N VAL A 411 9.02 22.73 9.06
CA VAL A 411 9.63 23.18 7.80
C VAL A 411 8.59 22.95 6.71
N ALA A 412 8.13 24.00 6.03
CA ALA A 412 7.33 23.83 4.81
C ALA A 412 8.22 23.46 3.62
N PHE A 413 7.65 22.68 2.70
CA PHE A 413 8.28 22.27 1.45
C PHE A 413 7.28 22.33 0.30
N ASP A 414 7.78 22.55 -0.92
CA ASP A 414 6.98 22.57 -2.15
C ASP A 414 7.18 21.29 -2.99
N ALA A 415 6.50 21.23 -4.13
CA ALA A 415 6.56 20.07 -5.04
C ALA A 415 7.83 20.05 -5.91
N ALA A 416 8.58 21.15 -5.99
CA ALA A 416 9.89 21.24 -6.64
C ALA A 416 11.04 20.77 -5.73
N GLY A 417 10.74 20.58 -4.44
CA GLY A 417 11.68 20.11 -3.42
C GLY A 417 12.37 21.24 -2.66
N ASN A 418 11.98 22.50 -2.86
CA ASN A 418 12.54 23.58 -2.03
C ASN A 418 11.93 23.51 -0.63
N ARG A 419 12.74 23.91 0.36
CA ARG A 419 12.39 23.85 1.77
C ARG A 419 12.62 25.21 2.40
N SER A 420 11.63 25.69 3.13
CA SER A 420 11.75 26.87 3.98
C SER A 420 12.82 26.68 5.07
N GLU A 421 13.25 27.78 5.68
CA GLU A 421 13.88 27.67 6.99
C GLU A 421 12.88 27.09 8.01
N ARG A 422 13.41 26.48 9.07
CA ARG A 422 12.59 25.93 10.15
C ARG A 422 11.95 27.07 10.96
N SER A 423 10.71 26.88 11.40
CA SER A 423 10.09 27.75 12.40
C SER A 423 10.93 27.79 13.70
N GLU A 424 10.65 28.79 14.54
CA GLU A 424 11.11 28.76 15.93
C GLU A 424 10.60 27.50 16.66
N TRP A 425 11.35 27.07 17.68
CA TRP A 425 10.94 25.94 18.52
C TRP A 425 9.80 26.36 19.46
N LEU A 426 8.77 25.51 19.55
CA LEU A 426 7.80 25.55 20.62
C LEU A 426 8.12 24.47 21.65
N ASP A 427 8.31 24.89 22.90
CA ASP A 427 8.46 24.01 24.06
C ASP A 427 7.08 23.68 24.66
N VAL A 428 6.81 22.40 24.93
CA VAL A 428 5.61 21.93 25.62
C VAL A 428 5.98 20.83 26.61
N HIS A 429 5.47 20.94 27.83
CA HIS A 429 5.73 19.95 28.89
C HIS A 429 4.49 19.09 29.09
N THR A 430 4.63 17.77 28.97
CA THR A 430 3.57 16.85 29.35
C THR A 430 3.44 16.83 30.88
N PRO A 431 2.22 16.79 31.44
CA PRO A 431 2.05 16.60 32.87
C PRO A 431 2.53 15.19 33.29
N PRO A 432 2.84 14.99 34.58
CA PRO A 432 3.07 13.65 35.11
C PRO A 432 1.81 12.80 35.00
N ASP A 433 2.00 11.50 34.84
CA ASP A 433 0.93 10.51 34.87
C ASP A 433 0.70 10.06 36.32
N THR A 434 -0.51 10.27 36.81
CA THR A 434 -0.93 9.95 38.18
C THR A 434 -2.06 8.92 38.21
N THR A 435 -2.48 8.40 37.05
CA THR A 435 -3.59 7.46 36.94
C THR A 435 -3.01 6.05 37.00
N PRO A 436 -3.34 5.22 38.00
CA PRO A 436 -2.89 3.84 37.99
C PRO A 436 -3.67 2.99 36.99
N PRO A 437 -3.07 1.89 36.47
CA PRO A 437 -3.78 0.93 35.65
C PRO A 437 -4.97 0.30 36.37
N ASP A 438 -5.88 -0.27 35.57
CA ASP A 438 -6.91 -1.16 36.09
C ASP A 438 -6.30 -2.41 36.72
N ALA A 439 -6.92 -2.88 37.82
CA ALA A 439 -6.51 -4.11 38.48
C ALA A 439 -6.58 -5.31 37.51
N PRO A 440 -5.55 -6.17 37.45
CA PRO A 440 -5.59 -7.38 36.62
C PRO A 440 -6.80 -8.26 36.96
N ALA A 441 -7.59 -8.61 35.95
CA ALA A 441 -8.76 -9.46 36.12
C ALA A 441 -8.42 -10.95 35.95
N SER A 442 -9.31 -11.82 36.44
CA SER A 442 -9.28 -13.26 36.18
C SER A 442 -7.98 -13.98 36.54
N LEU A 443 -7.29 -13.53 37.61
CA LEU A 443 -6.14 -14.27 38.13
C LEU A 443 -6.59 -15.69 38.53
N SER A 444 -5.93 -16.68 37.96
CA SER A 444 -6.14 -18.10 38.26
C SER A 444 -4.81 -18.77 38.54
N VAL A 445 -4.84 -19.82 39.38
CA VAL A 445 -3.68 -20.66 39.69
C VAL A 445 -4.09 -22.12 39.64
N ALA A 446 -3.29 -22.94 38.96
CA ALA A 446 -3.50 -24.38 38.87
C ALA A 446 -2.19 -25.14 39.11
N MET A 447 -2.29 -26.36 39.65
CA MET A 447 -1.15 -27.26 39.72
C MET A 447 -0.72 -27.68 38.31
N ALA A 448 0.58 -27.62 38.04
CA ALA A 448 1.24 -28.12 36.84
C ALA A 448 2.38 -29.08 37.23
N PRO A 449 2.90 -29.91 36.31
CA PRO A 449 3.94 -30.90 36.62
C PRO A 449 5.21 -30.35 37.28
N GLN A 450 5.50 -29.07 37.07
CA GLN A 450 6.71 -28.41 37.54
C GLN A 450 6.44 -27.29 38.57
N GLY A 451 5.21 -27.10 39.04
CA GLY A 451 4.88 -26.02 39.98
C GLY A 451 3.44 -25.51 39.88
N ALA A 452 3.25 -24.24 40.23
CA ALA A 452 1.96 -23.54 40.10
C ALA A 452 1.92 -22.69 38.83
N ASP A 453 1.01 -22.99 37.92
CA ASP A 453 0.77 -22.21 36.70
C ASP A 453 -0.25 -21.10 36.98
N LEU A 454 0.19 -19.85 36.89
CA LEU A 454 -0.62 -18.65 37.11
C LEU A 454 -0.93 -17.95 35.79
N ARG A 455 -2.17 -17.49 35.62
CA ARG A 455 -2.62 -16.74 34.44
C ARG A 455 -3.61 -15.65 34.82
N TRP A 456 -3.54 -14.51 34.15
CA TRP A 456 -4.46 -13.38 34.32
C TRP A 456 -4.76 -12.69 32.99
N ALA A 457 -5.78 -11.84 32.95
CA ALA A 457 -6.10 -11.01 31.80
C ALA A 457 -5.26 -9.73 31.77
N ALA A 458 -5.03 -9.19 30.57
CA ALA A 458 -4.35 -7.90 30.42
C ALA A 458 -5.13 -6.76 31.09
N SER A 459 -4.40 -5.76 31.58
CA SER A 459 -4.94 -4.53 32.18
C SER A 459 -4.90 -3.41 31.14
N ASN A 460 -5.76 -2.41 31.32
CA ASN A 460 -5.76 -1.18 30.55
C ASN A 460 -5.31 0.00 31.42
N ASP A 461 -4.86 1.05 30.76
CA ASP A 461 -4.33 2.26 31.36
C ASP A 461 -4.39 3.41 30.33
N ASP A 462 -4.43 4.66 30.76
CA ASP A 462 -4.54 5.84 29.89
C ASP A 462 -3.23 6.19 29.17
N VAL A 463 -2.07 5.83 29.73
CA VAL A 463 -0.74 6.01 29.11
C VAL A 463 -0.06 4.66 28.78
N GLY A 464 -0.59 3.57 29.32
CA GLY A 464 -0.27 2.20 28.94
C GLY A 464 0.47 1.42 30.01
N VAL A 465 0.09 0.15 30.15
CA VAL A 465 0.70 -0.81 31.09
C VAL A 465 2.07 -1.27 30.57
N THR A 466 3.11 -1.21 31.41
CA THR A 466 4.47 -1.68 31.08
C THR A 466 4.77 -3.07 31.62
N GLY A 467 4.10 -3.49 32.69
CA GLY A 467 4.33 -4.79 33.28
C GLY A 467 3.42 -5.15 34.45
N TYR A 468 3.75 -6.27 35.09
CA TYR A 468 3.02 -6.83 36.20
C TYR A 468 3.95 -7.18 37.36
N VAL A 469 3.45 -7.01 38.58
CA VAL A 469 4.10 -7.44 39.81
C VAL A 469 3.27 -8.57 40.40
N LEU A 470 3.84 -9.78 40.43
CA LEU A 470 3.23 -10.95 41.03
C LEU A 470 3.61 -11.02 42.51
N LEU A 471 2.63 -11.12 43.38
CA LEU A 471 2.78 -11.31 44.81
C LEU A 471 2.42 -12.73 45.21
N ARG A 472 3.17 -13.29 46.17
CA ARG A 472 2.85 -14.54 46.87
C ARG A 472 2.90 -14.30 48.37
N ASP A 473 1.81 -14.61 49.05
CA ASP A 473 1.62 -14.42 50.50
C ASP A 473 1.98 -13.00 50.96
N GLY A 474 1.68 -12.01 50.10
CA GLY A 474 1.93 -10.59 50.35
C GLY A 474 3.32 -10.09 49.96
N ALA A 475 4.27 -10.97 49.63
CA ALA A 475 5.62 -10.60 49.20
C ALA A 475 5.74 -10.62 47.66
N GLU A 476 6.58 -9.74 47.10
CA GLU A 476 6.89 -9.74 45.66
C GLU A 476 7.63 -11.03 45.28
N LEU A 477 7.04 -11.78 44.35
CA LEU A 477 7.59 -13.02 43.82
C LEU A 477 8.32 -12.77 42.49
N ALA A 478 7.73 -11.96 41.61
CA ALA A 478 8.29 -11.70 40.28
C ALA A 478 7.80 -10.36 39.70
N ARG A 479 8.58 -9.84 38.74
CA ARG A 479 8.22 -8.76 37.83
C ARG A 479 8.21 -9.27 36.40
N LEU A 480 7.20 -8.89 35.65
CA LEU A 480 6.90 -9.44 34.35
C LEU A 480 6.63 -8.31 33.37
N ALA A 481 7.04 -8.48 32.12
CA ALA A 481 6.76 -7.53 31.05
C ALA A 481 5.27 -7.56 30.66
N ARG A 482 4.77 -6.49 30.04
CA ARG A 482 3.36 -6.35 29.60
C ARG A 482 2.79 -7.58 28.88
N GLY A 483 3.59 -8.26 28.06
CA GLY A 483 3.16 -9.43 27.28
C GLY A 483 3.13 -10.76 28.07
N GLU A 484 3.73 -10.79 29.25
CA GLU A 484 3.87 -11.98 30.08
C GLU A 484 2.66 -12.13 31.01
N LEU A 485 1.54 -12.63 30.47
CA LEU A 485 0.28 -12.84 31.20
C LEU A 485 0.19 -14.22 31.88
N ARG A 486 1.34 -14.88 32.03
CA ARG A 486 1.48 -16.22 32.62
C ARG A 486 2.79 -16.32 33.39
N TYR A 487 2.76 -16.98 34.54
CA TYR A 487 3.96 -17.28 35.33
C TYR A 487 3.91 -18.70 35.88
N LEU A 488 5.04 -19.41 35.89
CA LEU A 488 5.16 -20.72 36.51
C LEU A 488 5.99 -20.59 37.79
N ASP A 489 5.35 -20.67 38.95
CA ASP A 489 6.05 -20.73 40.23
C ASP A 489 6.50 -22.16 40.53
N THR A 490 7.77 -22.44 40.25
CA THR A 490 8.41 -23.75 40.48
C THR A 490 8.85 -23.96 41.93
N THR A 491 8.66 -22.97 42.79
CA THR A 491 9.17 -22.98 44.17
C THR A 491 8.12 -23.40 45.21
N VAL A 492 6.95 -23.87 44.74
CA VAL A 492 5.89 -24.39 45.62
C VAL A 492 6.26 -25.75 46.21
N HIS A 493 5.94 -25.95 47.48
CA HIS A 493 6.17 -27.20 48.21
C HIS A 493 4.86 -27.95 48.45
N ALA A 494 4.96 -29.26 48.70
CA ALA A 494 3.82 -30.10 49.09
C ALA A 494 3.22 -29.66 50.43
N ALA A 495 1.96 -30.04 50.67
CA ALA A 495 1.22 -29.75 51.91
C ALA A 495 1.24 -28.27 52.35
N SER A 496 1.20 -27.34 51.39
CA SER A 496 1.28 -25.89 51.61
C SER A 496 0.07 -25.17 51.02
N THR A 497 -0.25 -23.97 51.53
CA THR A 497 -1.25 -23.07 50.96
C THR A 497 -0.57 -21.76 50.56
N TYR A 498 -0.76 -21.35 49.31
CA TYR A 498 -0.19 -20.11 48.75
C TYR A 498 -1.30 -19.19 48.28
N ARG A 499 -1.15 -17.90 48.53
CA ARG A 499 -2.09 -16.83 48.10
C ARG A 499 -1.40 -15.91 47.11
N TYR A 500 -1.94 -15.82 45.90
CA TYR A 500 -1.36 -15.02 44.83
C TYR A 500 -2.24 -13.82 44.51
N ARG A 501 -1.58 -12.70 44.19
CA ARG A 501 -2.19 -11.48 43.63
C ARG A 501 -1.29 -10.89 42.58
N VAL A 502 -1.85 -10.22 41.59
CA VAL A 502 -1.08 -9.51 40.56
C VAL A 502 -1.47 -8.04 40.58
N LEU A 503 -0.49 -7.15 40.48
CA LEU A 503 -0.68 -5.72 40.23
C LEU A 503 -0.20 -5.41 38.81
N ALA A 504 -0.89 -4.52 38.12
CA ALA A 504 -0.39 -3.90 36.90
C ALA A 504 0.42 -2.64 37.26
N VAL A 505 1.42 -2.34 36.43
CA VAL A 505 2.28 -1.16 36.55
C VAL A 505 2.34 -0.45 35.20
N ASP A 506 2.12 0.86 35.19
CA ASP A 506 2.26 1.71 34.00
C ASP A 506 3.71 2.17 33.79
N ARG A 507 3.90 3.18 32.94
CA ARG A 507 5.21 3.75 32.64
C ARG A 507 5.71 4.76 33.68
N ALA A 508 4.81 5.46 34.36
CA ALA A 508 5.13 6.38 35.45
C ALA A 508 5.42 5.64 36.79
N GLY A 509 5.16 4.34 36.82
CA GLY A 509 5.35 3.49 37.98
C GLY A 509 4.14 3.44 38.90
N ASN A 510 2.97 3.98 38.50
CA ASN A 510 1.76 3.81 39.29
C ASN A 510 1.35 2.34 39.28
N ARG A 511 0.84 1.88 40.43
CA ARG A 511 0.44 0.50 40.63
C ARG A 511 -1.06 0.42 40.76
N SER A 512 -1.68 -0.49 40.02
CA SER A 512 -3.09 -0.80 40.17
C SER A 512 -3.42 -1.28 41.59
N ALA A 513 -4.70 -1.31 41.93
CA ALA A 513 -5.15 -2.21 42.99
C ALA A 513 -4.76 -3.68 42.64
N PRO A 514 -4.50 -4.55 43.62
CA PRO A 514 -4.21 -5.95 43.34
C PRO A 514 -5.44 -6.66 42.76
N SER A 515 -5.20 -7.66 41.93
CA SER A 515 -6.22 -8.60 41.46
C SER A 515 -6.97 -9.25 42.65
N PRO A 516 -8.16 -9.82 42.40
CA PRO A 516 -8.72 -10.82 43.31
C PRO A 516 -7.70 -11.91 43.65
N GLU A 517 -7.72 -12.39 44.88
CA GLU A 517 -6.77 -13.38 45.38
C GLU A 517 -7.05 -14.76 44.79
N ALA A 518 -6.00 -15.41 44.27
CA ALA A 518 -6.04 -16.79 43.83
C ALA A 518 -5.32 -17.68 44.86
N VAL A 519 -5.97 -18.74 45.32
CA VAL A 519 -5.44 -19.61 46.38
C VAL A 519 -5.10 -20.98 45.79
N LEU A 520 -3.87 -21.43 46.02
CA LEU A 520 -3.42 -22.77 45.69
C LEU A 520 -3.19 -23.58 46.97
N ARG A 521 -3.73 -24.79 47.02
CA ARG A 521 -3.42 -25.78 48.07
C ARG A 521 -2.71 -26.97 47.42
N THR A 522 -1.49 -27.24 47.85
CA THR A 522 -0.71 -28.36 47.32
C THR A 522 -0.99 -29.63 48.13
N PRO A 523 -1.17 -30.79 47.47
CA PRO A 523 -1.38 -32.05 48.18
C PRO A 523 -0.11 -32.46 48.94
N ALA A 524 -0.26 -33.36 49.91
CA ALA A 524 0.89 -34.02 50.52
C ALA A 524 1.65 -34.84 49.46
N ALA A 525 2.98 -34.93 49.59
CA ALA A 525 3.78 -35.78 48.72
C ALA A 525 3.33 -37.23 48.89
N LEU A 526 3.08 -37.94 47.78
CA LEU A 526 2.81 -39.37 47.82
C LEU A 526 4.06 -40.09 48.36
N PRO A 527 3.91 -41.09 49.25
CA PRO A 527 5.03 -41.92 49.65
C PRO A 527 5.64 -42.61 48.41
N PRO A 528 6.96 -42.85 48.39
CA PRO A 528 7.61 -43.50 47.26
C PRO A 528 6.94 -44.86 46.97
N PRO A 529 6.79 -45.26 45.70
CA PRO A 529 6.19 -46.55 45.35
C PRO A 529 7.00 -47.67 46.02
N VAL A 530 6.31 -48.53 46.75
CA VAL A 530 6.90 -49.71 47.38
C VAL A 530 7.44 -50.61 46.27
N GLN A 531 8.76 -50.75 46.17
CA GLN A 531 9.38 -51.70 45.24
C GLN A 531 9.05 -53.13 45.71
N TYR A 532 8.18 -53.83 44.98
CA TYR A 532 8.02 -55.27 45.15
C TYR A 532 9.26 -55.98 44.58
N VAL A 533 10.11 -56.49 45.47
CA VAL A 533 11.20 -57.40 45.11
C VAL A 533 10.61 -58.81 44.96
N PRO A 534 10.67 -59.45 43.78
CA PRO A 534 10.20 -60.83 43.63
C PRO A 534 11.17 -61.75 44.37
N VAL A 535 10.67 -62.47 45.38
CA VAL A 535 11.46 -63.52 46.04
C VAL A 535 11.50 -64.73 45.12
N ALA A 536 12.68 -65.07 44.61
CA ALA A 536 12.90 -66.32 43.88
C ALA A 536 12.64 -67.51 44.80
N ARG A 537 11.63 -68.33 44.48
CA ARG A 537 11.42 -69.63 45.13
C ARG A 537 12.46 -70.61 44.59
N ARG A 538 13.18 -71.25 45.52
CA ARG A 538 14.14 -72.34 45.25
C ARG A 538 13.43 -73.60 44.77
#